data_AF-A0A314UC23-F1
#
_entry.id   AF-A0A314UC23-F1
#
_cell.length_a   1.000
_cell.length_b   1.000
_cell.length_c   1.000
_cell.angle_alpha   90.00
_cell.angle_beta   90.00
_cell.angle_gamma   90.00
#
_symmetry.space_group_name_H-M   'P 1'
#
loop_
_entity.id
_entity.type
_entity.pdbx_description
1 polymer ?
#
loop_
_entity_poly.entity_id
_entity_poly.type
_entity_poly.pdbx_seq_one_letter_code
_entity_poly.pdbx_strand_id
1 'polypeptide(L)'
;MTLSDGKLPPPTESRNKAKSYGSQVLEVPERPDGRRTWFKGFPWEDRMQTAHEQGTLVLLQNFDPAYTSAEVEDIVWHGFKESCTAKMIQRVSNSSPHSGQALVIFKTREAAQMVVRKLDEGCLLLSNGRPLVGSIGTHSAEKKPIFFGHLVIDKLRHQMLREREMKEAVSTSHCSQPNTTEYDMAMEWCLLQERSDLVWGNLYKQQGKELRKLKAELKAK
;
A
#
# COMPACT_ATOMS: atom_id res chain seq x y z
N MET A 1 57.93 -20.86 -53.79
CA MET A 1 57.71 -19.53 -54.38
C MET A 1 56.35 -19.53 -55.05
N THR A 2 55.34 -19.07 -54.32
CA THR A 2 53.97 -18.80 -54.74
C THR A 2 53.51 -17.62 -53.86
N LEU A 3 52.96 -16.58 -54.50
CA LEU A 3 52.58 -15.29 -53.91
C LEU A 3 51.09 -15.26 -53.55
N SER A 4 50.74 -14.42 -52.56
CA SER A 4 49.42 -13.83 -52.22
C SER A 4 48.29 -14.80 -51.81
N ASP A 5 47.49 -14.62 -50.75
CA ASP A 5 46.95 -13.41 -50.11
C ASP A 5 46.85 -13.57 -48.59
N GLY A 6 47.55 -12.71 -47.83
CA GLY A 6 47.40 -12.59 -46.39
C GLY A 6 46.83 -11.22 -46.03
N LYS A 7 45.51 -11.14 -45.81
CA LYS A 7 44.84 -9.89 -45.42
C LYS A 7 45.14 -9.60 -43.94
N LEU A 8 45.96 -8.59 -43.69
CA LEU A 8 46.23 -8.03 -42.35
C LEU A 8 44.99 -7.28 -41.82
N PRO A 9 44.61 -7.44 -40.54
CA PRO A 9 43.62 -6.57 -39.91
C PRO A 9 44.25 -5.23 -39.48
N PRO A 10 43.54 -4.09 -39.64
CA PRO A 10 44.00 -2.78 -39.17
C PRO A 10 43.72 -2.56 -37.67
N PRO A 11 44.29 -1.50 -37.06
CA PRO A 11 44.83 -1.53 -35.71
C PRO A 11 43.83 -1.23 -34.60
N THR A 12 44.18 -1.74 -33.42
CA THR A 12 43.59 -1.44 -32.10
C THR A 12 43.70 0.04 -31.77
N GLU A 13 42.57 0.72 -31.65
CA GLU A 13 42.47 1.98 -30.90
C GLU A 13 41.57 1.80 -29.69
N SER A 14 42.15 2.15 -28.54
CA SER A 14 41.58 2.04 -27.22
C SER A 14 40.72 3.24 -26.85
N ARG A 15 39.65 2.95 -26.09
CA ARG A 15 39.10 3.76 -24.99
C ARG A 15 38.30 5.01 -25.39
N ASN A 16 36.98 4.96 -25.15
CA ASN A 16 36.27 5.83 -24.20
C ASN A 16 34.77 5.45 -24.15
N LYS A 17 34.42 4.43 -23.36
CA LYS A 17 33.01 4.19 -22.98
C LYS A 17 32.63 5.18 -21.89
N ALA A 18 32.05 6.32 -22.27
CA ALA A 18 31.24 7.10 -21.36
C ALA A 18 30.07 6.21 -20.91
N LYS A 19 30.02 5.87 -19.62
CA LYS A 19 28.89 5.17 -19.00
C LYS A 19 27.71 6.14 -18.97
N SER A 20 26.90 6.12 -20.02
CA SER A 20 25.53 6.62 -19.96
C SER A 20 24.75 5.68 -19.05
N TYR A 21 24.46 6.10 -17.82
CA TYR A 21 23.47 5.45 -16.98
C TYR A 21 22.10 5.75 -17.58
N GLY A 22 21.76 5.02 -18.64
CA GLY A 22 20.44 5.05 -19.24
C GLY A 22 19.44 4.53 -18.21
N SER A 23 18.53 5.41 -17.78
CA SER A 23 17.35 5.05 -17.02
C SER A 23 16.55 4.03 -17.83
N GLN A 24 16.67 2.74 -17.49
CA GLN A 24 15.81 1.71 -18.05
C GLN A 24 14.44 1.85 -17.41
N VAL A 25 13.55 2.54 -18.12
CA VAL A 25 12.12 2.54 -17.83
C VAL A 25 11.62 1.12 -18.09
N LEU A 26 11.36 0.38 -17.00
CA LEU A 26 10.76 -0.95 -17.06
C LEU A 26 9.27 -0.79 -17.29
N GLU A 27 8.83 -0.95 -18.54
CA GLU A 27 7.45 -1.37 -18.82
C GLU A 27 7.31 -2.82 -18.37
N VAL A 28 6.27 -3.10 -17.59
CA VAL A 28 6.07 -4.38 -16.90
C VAL A 28 5.20 -5.27 -17.78
N PRO A 29 5.75 -6.31 -18.43
CA PRO A 29 4.94 -7.29 -19.16
C PRO A 29 4.15 -8.19 -18.21
N GLU A 30 2.96 -8.59 -18.67
CA GLU A 30 2.02 -9.43 -17.93
C GLU A 30 2.62 -10.81 -17.62
N ARG A 31 2.42 -11.29 -16.39
CA ARG A 31 2.92 -12.59 -15.92
C ARG A 31 2.10 -13.76 -16.48
N PRO A 32 2.71 -14.92 -16.77
CA PRO A 32 1.96 -16.15 -17.07
C PRO A 32 1.15 -16.62 -15.84
N ASP A 33 -0.18 -16.70 -15.99
CA ASP A 33 -1.10 -17.07 -14.91
C ASP A 33 -0.97 -18.57 -14.55
N GLY A 34 -0.69 -18.83 -13.27
CA GLY A 34 -0.55 -20.17 -12.70
C GLY A 34 -1.69 -20.56 -11.76
N ARG A 35 -2.81 -19.82 -11.74
CA ARG A 35 -3.92 -20.09 -10.82
C ARG A 35 -4.67 -21.37 -11.22
N ARG A 36 -4.57 -22.39 -10.36
CA ARG A 36 -5.41 -23.59 -10.43
C ARG A 36 -6.86 -23.21 -10.08
N THR A 37 -7.75 -23.28 -11.05
CA THR A 37 -9.15 -22.79 -11.00
C THR A 37 -10.11 -23.62 -10.13
N TRP A 38 -9.69 -24.77 -9.60
CA TRP A 38 -10.58 -25.75 -8.95
C TRP A 38 -10.75 -25.59 -7.43
N PHE A 39 -9.95 -24.75 -6.75
CA PHE A 39 -10.13 -24.44 -5.33
C PHE A 39 -10.38 -22.96 -5.09
N LYS A 40 -11.53 -22.62 -4.49
CA LYS A 40 -11.72 -21.32 -3.84
C LYS A 40 -10.79 -21.27 -2.62
N GLY A 41 -9.65 -20.61 -2.75
CA GLY A 41 -8.73 -20.40 -1.62
C GLY A 41 -9.41 -19.66 -0.47
N PHE A 42 -8.85 -19.75 0.74
CA PHE A 42 -9.36 -19.09 1.94
C PHE A 42 -9.75 -17.61 1.71
N PRO A 43 -10.73 -17.05 2.43
CA PRO A 43 -11.01 -15.63 2.42
C PRO A 43 -9.73 -14.78 2.59
N TRP A 44 -9.67 -13.61 1.94
CA TRP A 44 -8.46 -12.78 1.96
C TRP A 44 -8.03 -12.40 3.38
N GLU A 45 -8.99 -12.11 4.25
CA GLU A 45 -8.70 -11.66 5.61
C GLU A 45 -8.11 -12.78 6.46
N ASP A 46 -8.55 -14.03 6.28
CA ASP A 46 -7.95 -15.18 6.97
C ASP A 46 -6.49 -15.38 6.52
N ARG A 47 -6.22 -15.25 5.21
CA ARG A 47 -4.84 -15.30 4.69
C ARG A 47 -3.99 -14.16 5.22
N MET A 48 -4.56 -12.97 5.36
CA MET A 48 -3.86 -11.80 5.89
C MET A 48 -3.49 -12.00 7.37
N GLN A 49 -4.42 -12.51 8.19
CA GLN A 49 -4.16 -12.86 9.59
C GLN A 49 -3.03 -13.89 9.70
N THR A 50 -3.11 -14.99 8.94
CA THR A 50 -2.05 -16.00 8.92
C THR A 50 -0.71 -15.43 8.45
N ALA A 51 -0.72 -14.60 7.41
CA ALA A 51 0.49 -13.96 6.90
C ALA A 51 1.12 -12.99 7.90
N HIS A 52 0.29 -12.28 8.67
CA HIS A 52 0.77 -11.42 9.75
C HIS A 52 1.43 -12.24 10.86
N GLU A 53 0.79 -13.32 11.32
CA GLU A 53 1.35 -14.24 12.33
C GLU A 53 2.66 -14.90 11.87
N GLN A 54 2.75 -15.26 10.59
CA GLN A 54 3.94 -15.85 9.99
C GLN A 54 5.04 -14.82 9.65
N GLY A 55 4.72 -13.52 9.72
CA GLY A 55 5.64 -12.44 9.34
C GLY A 55 5.90 -12.36 7.82
N THR A 56 4.97 -12.83 7.00
CA THR A 56 5.04 -12.80 5.52
C THR A 56 4.20 -11.68 4.89
N LEU A 57 3.47 -10.93 5.72
CA LEU A 57 2.69 -9.76 5.30
C LEU A 57 3.55 -8.50 5.24
N VAL A 58 3.45 -7.76 4.14
CA VAL A 58 4.14 -6.48 3.89
C VAL A 58 3.12 -5.43 3.45
N LEU A 59 3.24 -4.22 3.99
CA LEU A 59 2.52 -3.04 3.52
C LEU A 59 3.42 -2.27 2.57
N LEU A 60 3.00 -2.14 1.32
CA LEU A 60 3.65 -1.31 0.31
C LEU A 60 2.86 -0.01 0.13
N GLN A 61 3.55 1.11 0.03
CA GLN A 61 2.96 2.45 0.01
C GLN A 61 3.54 3.31 -1.13
N ASN A 62 2.89 4.45 -1.37
CA ASN A 62 3.27 5.43 -2.40
C ASN A 62 3.02 4.98 -3.85
N PHE A 63 2.11 4.02 -4.05
CA PHE A 63 1.60 3.70 -5.39
C PHE A 63 0.79 4.84 -5.98
N ASP A 64 0.67 4.86 -7.31
CA ASP A 64 -0.48 5.52 -7.93
C ASP A 64 -1.78 4.86 -7.45
N PRO A 65 -2.76 5.60 -6.94
CA PRO A 65 -4.05 5.02 -6.57
C PRO A 65 -4.79 4.31 -7.71
N ALA A 66 -4.41 4.55 -8.98
CA ALA A 66 -4.96 3.84 -10.14
C ALA A 66 -4.43 2.42 -10.33
N TYR A 67 -3.34 2.03 -9.64
CA TYR A 67 -2.80 0.67 -9.74
C TYR A 67 -3.79 -0.37 -9.23
N THR A 68 -3.81 -1.50 -9.91
CA THR A 68 -4.55 -2.70 -9.56
C THR A 68 -3.69 -3.66 -8.74
N SER A 69 -4.33 -4.59 -8.03
CA SER A 69 -3.62 -5.62 -7.28
C SER A 69 -2.71 -6.48 -8.18
N ALA A 70 -3.13 -6.76 -9.42
CA ALA A 70 -2.32 -7.55 -10.37
C ALA A 70 -1.03 -6.82 -10.77
N GLU A 71 -1.13 -5.53 -11.09
CA GLU A 71 0.05 -4.72 -11.40
C GLU A 71 1.02 -4.64 -10.22
N VAL A 72 0.51 -4.59 -8.98
CA VAL A 72 1.36 -4.66 -7.78
C VAL A 72 2.10 -6.00 -7.69
N GLU A 73 1.43 -7.13 -7.98
CA GLU A 73 2.09 -8.44 -8.04
C GLU A 73 3.20 -8.45 -9.10
N ASP A 74 2.95 -7.86 -10.27
CA ASP A 74 3.92 -7.81 -11.36
C ASP A 74 5.11 -6.89 -11.02
N ILE A 75 4.88 -5.74 -10.38
CA ILE A 75 5.94 -4.85 -9.88
C ILE A 75 6.86 -5.61 -8.92
N VAL A 76 6.27 -6.34 -7.96
CA VAL A 76 7.05 -7.11 -6.98
C VAL A 76 7.84 -8.22 -7.66
N TRP A 77 7.22 -8.94 -8.61
CA TRP A 77 7.88 -9.98 -9.39
C TRP A 77 9.07 -9.43 -10.17
N HIS A 78 8.89 -8.31 -10.87
CA HIS A 78 9.96 -7.75 -11.71
C HIS A 78 11.07 -7.12 -10.88
N GLY A 79 10.72 -6.37 -9.82
CA GLY A 79 11.65 -5.62 -8.97
C GLY A 79 12.43 -6.49 -7.98
N PHE A 80 11.79 -7.51 -7.40
CA PHE A 80 12.40 -8.32 -6.34
C PHE A 80 12.65 -9.78 -6.73
N LYS A 81 12.14 -10.23 -7.89
CA LYS A 81 12.15 -11.65 -8.32
C LYS A 81 11.41 -12.58 -7.37
N GLU A 82 10.44 -12.02 -6.64
CA GLU A 82 9.64 -12.74 -5.65
C GLU A 82 8.18 -12.80 -6.09
N SER A 83 7.54 -13.94 -5.86
CA SER A 83 6.11 -14.09 -6.11
C SER A 83 5.31 -13.80 -4.85
N CYS A 84 4.26 -12.99 -4.98
CA CYS A 84 3.37 -12.65 -3.89
C CYS A 84 1.90 -12.73 -4.32
N THR A 85 0.99 -12.60 -3.35
CA THR A 85 -0.40 -12.23 -3.61
C THR A 85 -0.63 -10.83 -3.05
N ALA A 86 -1.18 -9.92 -3.85
CA ALA A 86 -1.40 -8.54 -3.44
C ALA A 86 -2.89 -8.19 -3.36
N LYS A 87 -3.21 -7.22 -2.51
CA LYS A 87 -4.50 -6.54 -2.48
C LYS A 87 -4.27 -5.05 -2.27
N MET A 88 -4.69 -4.25 -3.24
CA MET A 88 -4.78 -2.81 -3.08
C MET A 88 -5.76 -2.46 -1.96
N ILE A 89 -5.34 -1.58 -1.05
CA ILE A 89 -6.19 -1.06 0.02
C ILE A 89 -7.19 -0.09 -0.61
N GLN A 90 -8.47 -0.29 -0.29
CA GLN A 90 -9.53 0.60 -0.74
C GLN A 90 -9.40 1.97 -0.08
N ARG A 91 -9.61 3.02 -0.87
CA ARG A 91 -9.59 4.39 -0.39
C ARG A 91 -10.77 4.63 0.56
N VAL A 92 -10.47 5.15 1.75
CA VAL A 92 -11.46 5.67 2.71
C VAL A 92 -11.40 7.21 2.76
N SER A 93 -12.34 7.84 3.45
CA SER A 93 -12.51 9.32 3.48
C SER A 93 -11.27 10.07 3.96
N ASN A 94 -10.48 9.48 4.86
CA ASN A 94 -9.24 10.04 5.39
C ASN A 94 -7.97 9.46 4.73
N SER A 95 -8.08 8.77 3.59
CA SER A 95 -6.92 8.30 2.84
C SER A 95 -6.38 9.41 1.93
N SER A 96 -5.06 9.43 1.73
CA SER A 96 -4.47 10.37 0.78
C SER A 96 -5.01 10.12 -0.63
N PRO A 97 -5.49 11.16 -1.33
CA PRO A 97 -5.92 11.02 -2.72
C PRO A 97 -4.75 10.86 -3.69
N HIS A 98 -3.51 11.09 -3.22
CA HIS A 98 -2.32 11.11 -4.05
C HIS A 98 -1.50 9.83 -3.94
N SER A 99 -1.69 9.01 -2.89
CA SER A 99 -0.86 7.84 -2.61
C SER A 99 -1.70 6.63 -2.29
N GLY A 100 -1.57 5.59 -3.13
CA GLY A 100 -2.14 4.27 -2.90
C GLY A 100 -1.28 3.42 -1.98
N GLN A 101 -1.91 2.40 -1.40
CA GLN A 101 -1.27 1.41 -0.54
C GLN A 101 -1.76 0.02 -0.91
N ALA A 102 -0.91 -1.00 -0.73
CA ALA A 102 -1.22 -2.39 -0.99
C ALA A 102 -0.70 -3.27 0.14
N LEU A 103 -1.49 -4.28 0.49
CA LEU A 103 -1.03 -5.38 1.33
C LEU A 103 -0.56 -6.52 0.44
N VAL A 104 0.64 -7.02 0.73
CA VAL A 104 1.31 -8.05 -0.06
C VAL A 104 1.67 -9.21 0.84
N ILE A 105 1.25 -10.41 0.46
CA ILE A 105 1.55 -11.66 1.16
C ILE A 105 2.61 -12.40 0.36
N PHE A 106 3.79 -12.55 0.95
CA PHE A 106 4.87 -13.35 0.39
C PHE A 106 4.74 -14.82 0.79
N LYS A 107 5.41 -15.70 0.03
CA LYS A 107 5.44 -17.14 0.34
C LYS A 107 6.25 -17.46 1.60
N THR A 108 7.29 -16.69 1.87
CA THR A 108 8.22 -16.93 2.97
C THR A 108 8.50 -15.64 3.73
N ARG A 109 8.89 -15.77 5.00
CA ARG A 109 9.22 -14.64 5.87
C ARG A 109 10.50 -13.96 5.41
N GLU A 110 11.45 -14.76 4.95
CA GLU A 110 12.74 -14.32 4.45
C GLU A 110 12.56 -13.43 3.21
N ALA A 111 11.64 -13.78 2.30
CA ALA A 111 11.30 -12.96 1.14
C ALA A 111 10.68 -11.61 1.55
N ALA A 112 9.73 -11.63 2.49
CA ALA A 112 9.13 -10.41 3.02
C ALA A 112 10.16 -9.47 3.65
N GLN A 113 11.03 -10.01 4.51
CA GLN A 113 12.11 -9.24 5.14
C GLN A 113 13.13 -8.72 4.13
N MET A 114 13.50 -9.52 3.14
CA MET A 114 14.42 -9.14 2.08
C MET A 114 13.87 -7.97 1.25
N VAL A 115 12.58 -8.02 0.89
CA VAL A 115 11.92 -6.95 0.13
C VAL A 115 11.91 -5.65 0.93
N VAL A 116 11.50 -5.70 2.21
CA VAL A 116 11.50 -4.51 3.09
C VAL A 116 12.91 -3.96 3.23
N ARG A 117 13.91 -4.81 3.49
CA ARG A 117 15.31 -4.37 3.62
C ARG A 117 15.83 -3.71 2.34
N LYS A 118 15.52 -4.26 1.16
CA LYS A 118 15.91 -3.65 -0.12
C LYS A 118 15.23 -2.32 -0.38
N LEU A 119 14.01 -2.12 0.13
CA LEU A 119 13.30 -0.85 0.04
C LEU A 119 13.85 0.18 1.03
N ASP A 120 14.31 -0.26 2.21
CA ASP A 120 14.94 0.62 3.20
C ASP A 120 16.38 1.02 2.81
N GLU A 121 17.17 0.07 2.30
CA GLU A 121 18.56 0.29 1.88
C GLU A 121 18.67 0.93 0.48
N GLY A 122 17.62 0.80 -0.33
CA GLY A 122 17.60 1.18 -1.73
C GLY A 122 16.42 2.05 -2.10
N CYS A 123 16.13 2.13 -3.40
CA CYS A 123 14.97 2.84 -3.90
C CYS A 123 14.45 2.12 -5.15
N LEU A 124 13.30 1.46 -5.05
CA LEU A 124 12.61 0.96 -6.23
C LEU A 124 11.76 2.08 -6.83
N LEU A 125 12.25 2.67 -7.92
CA LEU A 125 11.52 3.71 -8.63
C LEU A 125 10.55 3.07 -9.64
N LEU A 126 9.27 3.38 -9.51
CA LEU A 126 8.25 2.96 -10.46
C LEU A 126 8.35 3.79 -11.77
N SER A 127 7.73 3.30 -12.85
CA SER A 127 7.73 3.97 -14.16
C SER A 127 7.12 5.39 -14.12
N ASN A 128 6.21 5.64 -13.18
CA ASN A 128 5.65 6.96 -12.92
C ASN A 128 6.59 7.90 -12.14
N GLY A 129 7.82 7.47 -11.85
CA GLY A 129 8.85 8.22 -11.12
C GLY A 129 8.64 8.23 -9.60
N ARG A 130 7.78 7.37 -9.06
CA ARG A 130 7.51 7.33 -7.61
C ARG A 130 8.35 6.26 -6.92
N PRO A 131 9.05 6.60 -5.83
CA PRO A 131 9.78 5.60 -5.05
C PRO A 131 8.79 4.78 -4.23
N LEU A 132 8.94 3.47 -4.27
CA LEU A 132 8.13 2.57 -3.45
C LEU A 132 8.67 2.55 -2.02
N VAL A 133 7.77 2.52 -1.04
CA VAL A 133 8.10 2.36 0.39
C VAL A 133 7.43 1.10 0.89
N GLY A 134 8.14 0.32 1.71
CA GLY A 134 7.63 -0.94 2.26
C GLY A 134 7.91 -1.06 3.74
N SER A 135 6.97 -1.62 4.48
CA SER A 135 7.15 -1.98 5.88
C SER A 135 6.53 -3.34 6.15
N ILE A 136 6.97 -4.04 7.20
CA ILE A 136 6.28 -5.25 7.64
C ILE A 136 4.83 -4.89 7.99
N GLY A 137 3.89 -5.65 7.42
CA GLY A 137 2.48 -5.38 7.54
C GLY A 137 1.95 -5.77 8.92
N THR A 138 1.25 -4.84 9.54
CA THR A 138 0.46 -5.10 10.75
C THR A 138 -0.98 -5.36 10.37
N HIS A 139 -1.51 -6.52 10.77
CA HIS A 139 -2.96 -6.71 10.76
C HIS A 139 -3.55 -6.08 12.02
N SER A 140 -4.38 -5.04 11.87
CA SER A 140 -5.27 -4.64 12.96
C SER A 140 -6.34 -5.73 13.05
N ALA A 141 -6.29 -6.55 14.10
CA ALA A 141 -7.27 -7.61 14.38
C ALA A 141 -8.64 -7.03 14.78
N GLU A 142 -9.15 -6.09 14.00
CA GLU A 142 -10.50 -5.58 14.16
C GLU A 142 -11.45 -6.70 13.78
N LYS A 143 -12.10 -7.25 14.82
CA LYS A 143 -13.16 -8.24 14.66
C LYS A 143 -14.15 -7.66 13.66
N LYS A 144 -14.35 -8.36 12.54
CA LYS A 144 -15.30 -7.92 11.52
C LYS A 144 -16.68 -7.78 12.17
N PRO A 145 -17.32 -6.62 12.06
CA PRO A 145 -18.68 -6.49 12.52
C PRO A 145 -19.61 -7.36 11.68
N ILE A 146 -20.55 -8.01 12.36
CA ILE A 146 -21.59 -8.84 11.72
C ILE A 146 -22.47 -7.98 10.80
N PHE A 147 -22.59 -6.69 11.11
CA PHE A 147 -23.36 -5.71 10.35
C PHE A 147 -22.47 -4.56 9.88
N PHE A 148 -22.69 -4.10 8.65
CA PHE A 148 -21.96 -2.96 8.08
C PHE A 148 -22.13 -1.71 8.96
N GLY A 149 -21.02 -1.02 9.24
CA GLY A 149 -21.02 0.20 10.06
C GLY A 149 -21.02 -0.01 11.58
N HIS A 150 -21.09 -1.25 12.06
CA HIS A 150 -20.98 -1.52 13.50
C HIS A 150 -19.51 -1.60 13.94
N LEU A 151 -19.18 -1.08 15.11
CA LEU A 151 -17.88 -1.34 15.74
C LEU A 151 -18.01 -2.54 16.67
N VAL A 152 -17.12 -3.54 16.52
CA VAL A 152 -17.09 -4.68 17.44
C VAL A 152 -16.32 -4.29 18.69
N ILE A 153 -17.05 -3.81 19.70
CA ILE A 153 -16.47 -3.53 21.01
C ILE A 153 -16.35 -4.85 21.78
N ASP A 154 -15.12 -5.22 22.15
CA ASP A 154 -14.89 -6.47 22.86
C ASP A 154 -15.64 -6.50 24.21
N LYS A 155 -16.40 -7.58 24.43
CA LYS A 155 -17.30 -7.70 25.58
C LYS A 155 -16.54 -7.83 26.90
N LEU A 156 -15.31 -8.36 26.84
CA LEU A 156 -14.45 -8.64 27.99
C LEU A 156 -13.97 -7.39 28.75
N ARG A 157 -13.64 -6.29 28.05
CA ARG A 157 -13.06 -5.10 28.73
C ARG A 157 -14.03 -4.31 29.62
N HIS A 158 -15.34 -4.49 29.46
CA HIS A 158 -16.34 -3.66 30.16
C HIS A 158 -17.46 -4.48 30.81
N GLN A 159 -17.21 -5.74 31.18
CA GLN A 159 -18.26 -6.59 31.76
C GLN A 159 -18.84 -6.00 33.06
N MET A 160 -17.99 -5.47 33.95
CA MET A 160 -18.43 -4.95 35.26
C MET A 160 -19.11 -3.58 35.20
N LEU A 161 -18.71 -2.69 34.26
CA LEU A 161 -19.36 -1.39 34.04
C LEU A 161 -20.68 -1.54 33.27
N ARG A 162 -20.72 -2.40 32.23
CA ARG A 162 -21.93 -2.64 31.43
C ARG A 162 -23.05 -3.34 32.18
N GLU A 163 -22.78 -4.24 33.11
CA GLU A 163 -23.86 -4.92 33.85
C GLU A 163 -24.70 -3.95 34.69
N ARG A 164 -24.10 -2.84 35.15
CA ARG A 164 -24.79 -1.78 35.89
C ARG A 164 -25.44 -0.76 34.94
N GLU A 165 -24.74 -0.33 33.88
CA GLU A 165 -25.22 0.71 32.96
C GLU A 165 -26.23 0.19 31.90
N MET A 166 -26.05 -1.02 31.36
CA MET A 166 -26.95 -1.59 30.33
C MET A 166 -28.29 -2.09 30.90
N LYS A 167 -28.42 -2.32 32.21
CA LYS A 167 -29.71 -2.69 32.81
C LYS A 167 -30.73 -1.55 32.79
N GLU A 168 -30.26 -0.31 32.71
CA GLU A 168 -31.11 0.88 32.70
C GLU A 168 -31.06 1.65 31.36
N ALA A 169 -29.99 1.50 30.57
CA ALA A 169 -29.87 2.17 29.28
C ALA A 169 -30.64 1.44 28.17
N VAL A 170 -31.90 1.86 27.94
CA VAL A 170 -32.64 1.52 26.71
C VAL A 170 -32.11 2.39 25.56
N SER A 171 -30.98 1.98 24.99
CA SER A 171 -30.42 2.65 23.82
C SER A 171 -31.18 2.18 22.58
N THR A 172 -32.22 2.93 22.20
CA THR A 172 -32.85 2.81 20.89
C THR A 172 -32.16 3.76 19.92
N SER A 173 -32.02 3.35 18.66
CA SER A 173 -31.56 4.25 17.60
C SER A 173 -32.55 5.41 17.50
N HIS A 174 -32.12 6.62 17.84
CA HIS A 174 -32.96 7.81 17.87
C HIS A 174 -32.15 9.07 17.56
N CYS A 175 -32.84 10.15 17.22
CA CYS A 175 -32.22 11.48 17.11
C CYS A 175 -32.36 12.20 18.45
N SER A 176 -31.25 12.72 18.95
CA SER A 176 -31.24 13.50 20.18
C SER A 176 -32.10 14.76 20.03
N GLN A 177 -32.78 15.13 21.11
CA GLN A 177 -33.60 16.34 21.14
C GLN A 177 -32.72 17.55 21.52
N PRO A 178 -32.93 18.75 20.94
CA PRO A 178 -32.07 19.91 21.18
C PRO A 178 -31.89 20.35 22.64
N ASN A 179 -32.75 19.86 23.54
CA ASN A 179 -32.73 20.16 24.96
C ASN A 179 -32.06 19.06 25.81
N THR A 180 -31.33 18.12 25.21
CA THR A 180 -30.64 17.05 25.93
C THR A 180 -29.13 17.22 25.87
N THR A 181 -28.42 16.77 26.91
CA THR A 181 -26.95 16.73 26.92
C THR A 181 -26.39 15.90 25.77
N GLU A 182 -27.09 14.85 25.35
CA GLU A 182 -26.71 14.03 24.20
C GLU A 182 -26.65 14.86 22.91
N TYR A 183 -27.59 15.78 22.70
CA TYR A 183 -27.57 16.68 21.56
C TYR A 183 -26.36 17.62 21.59
N ASP A 184 -26.10 18.26 22.73
CA ASP A 184 -24.95 19.17 22.87
C ASP A 184 -23.62 18.44 22.61
N MET A 185 -23.45 17.25 23.21
CA MET A 185 -22.26 16.41 22.97
C MET A 185 -22.16 15.96 21.51
N ALA A 186 -23.27 15.57 20.88
CA ALA A 186 -23.29 15.17 19.47
C ALA A 186 -22.89 16.35 18.56
N MET A 187 -23.35 17.56 18.86
CA MET A 187 -22.98 18.77 18.13
C MET A 187 -21.49 19.11 18.28
N GLU A 188 -20.92 18.96 19.48
CA GLU A 188 -19.48 19.10 19.67
C GLU A 188 -18.69 18.07 18.85
N TRP A 189 -19.15 16.81 18.81
CA TRP A 189 -18.55 15.77 17.97
C TRP A 189 -18.64 16.11 16.48
N CYS A 190 -19.77 16.60 15.99
CA CYS A 190 -19.92 17.07 14.63
C CYS A 190 -18.93 18.19 14.30
N LEU A 191 -18.78 19.17 15.19
CA LEU A 191 -17.82 20.27 15.02
C LEU A 191 -16.36 19.75 14.97
N LEU A 192 -16.01 18.78 15.81
CA LEU A 192 -14.69 18.15 15.78
C LEU A 192 -14.45 17.38 14.48
N GLN A 193 -15.46 16.66 13.98
CA GLN A 193 -15.39 15.95 12.69
C GLN A 193 -15.17 16.94 11.53
N GLU A 194 -15.94 18.02 11.46
CA GLU A 194 -15.78 19.06 10.44
C GLU A 194 -14.38 19.68 10.46
N ARG A 195 -13.84 19.96 11.66
CA ARG A 195 -12.48 20.48 11.82
C ARG A 195 -11.43 19.48 11.32
N SER A 196 -11.60 18.20 11.65
CA SER A 196 -10.73 17.12 11.16
C SER A 196 -10.74 17.04 9.64
N ASP A 197 -11.93 17.05 9.03
CA ASP A 197 -12.10 16.98 7.58
C ASP A 197 -11.46 18.19 6.88
N LEU A 198 -11.59 19.39 7.47
CA LEU A 198 -10.93 20.59 6.99
C LEU A 198 -9.39 20.45 7.04
N VAL A 199 -8.85 19.96 8.15
CA VAL A 199 -7.40 19.76 8.34
C VAL A 199 -6.87 18.75 7.31
N TRP A 200 -7.51 17.60 7.17
CA TRP A 200 -7.13 16.60 6.16
C TRP A 200 -7.22 17.14 4.74
N GLY A 201 -8.31 17.85 4.42
CA GLY A 201 -8.49 18.49 3.11
C GLY A 201 -7.39 19.49 2.80
N ASN A 202 -7.00 20.32 3.76
CA ASN A 202 -5.90 21.29 3.60
C ASN A 202 -4.54 20.60 3.45
N LEU A 203 -4.27 19.57 4.26
CA LEU A 203 -3.05 18.78 4.17
C LEU A 203 -2.88 18.18 2.77
N TYR A 204 -3.92 17.51 2.25
CA TYR A 204 -3.84 16.88 0.93
C TYR A 204 -3.80 17.87 -0.23
N LYS A 205 -4.44 19.04 -0.09
CA LYS A 205 -4.27 20.14 -1.06
C LYS A 205 -2.82 20.61 -1.11
N GLN A 206 -2.18 20.79 0.04
CA GLN A 206 -0.78 21.22 0.13
C GLN A 206 0.16 20.14 -0.42
N GLN A 207 0.00 18.89 0.01
CA GLN A 207 0.75 17.75 -0.50
C GLN A 207 0.67 17.64 -2.03
N GLY A 208 -0.51 17.83 -2.62
CA GLY A 208 -0.69 17.79 -4.07
C GLY A 208 -0.02 18.95 -4.81
N LYS A 209 0.15 20.13 -4.19
CA LYS A 209 0.95 21.23 -4.76
C LYS A 209 2.43 20.89 -4.73
N GLU A 210 2.93 20.36 -3.62
CA GLU A 210 4.33 19.98 -3.45
C GLU A 210 4.74 18.85 -4.41
N LEU A 211 3.90 17.81 -4.55
CA LEU A 211 4.14 16.74 -5.51
C LEU A 211 4.20 17.25 -6.96
N ARG A 212 3.32 18.17 -7.35
CA ARG A 212 3.34 18.78 -8.69
C ARG A 212 4.59 19.61 -8.91
N LYS A 213 5.01 20.40 -7.92
CA LYS A 213 6.25 21.18 -7.96
C LYS A 213 7.46 20.27 -8.11
N LEU A 214 7.58 19.24 -7.28
CA LEU A 214 8.67 18.26 -7.34
C LEU A 214 8.72 17.55 -8.69
N LYS A 215 7.56 17.14 -9.23
CA LYS A 215 7.48 16.51 -10.55
C LYS A 215 7.94 17.45 -11.67
N ALA A 216 7.65 18.75 -11.58
CA ALA A 216 8.11 19.74 -12.55
C ALA A 216 9.64 19.93 -12.46
N GLU A 217 10.19 20.03 -11.26
CA GLU A 217 11.63 20.15 -11.02
C GLU A 217 12.42 18.93 -11.52
N LEU A 218 11.87 17.73 -11.33
CA LEU A 218 12.48 16.49 -11.82
C LEU A 218 12.44 16.35 -13.35
N LYS A 219 11.43 16.92 -14.02
CA LYS A 219 11.35 16.93 -15.50
C LYS A 219 12.24 17.99 -16.15
N ALA A 220 12.60 19.02 -15.41
CA ALA A 220 13.42 20.13 -15.90
C ALA A 220 14.93 19.85 -15.81
N LYS A 221 15.34 18.73 -15.20
CA LYS A 221 16.71 18.25 -15.11
C LYS A 221 16.94 17.10 -16.09
#